data_AF-A0EWB9-F1
#
_entry.id   AF-A0EWB9-F1
#
_cell.length_a   1.000
_cell.length_b   1.000
_cell.length_c   1.000
_cell.angle_alpha   90.00
_cell.angle_beta   90.00
_cell.angle_gamma   90.00
#
_symmetry.space_group_name_H-M   'P 1'
#
loop_
_entity.id
_entity.type
_entity.pdbx_description
1 polymer ?
#
loop_
_entity_poly.entity_id
_entity_poly.type
_entity_poly.pdbx_seq_one_letter_code
_entity_poly.pdbx_strand_id
1 'polypeptide(L)'
;MRKGKIILGSVMMSMAIVMAGNDVRAHDDVSALDTGGAGYFYVGLDYSPAFSKIRDFSIRESNGETKAVYPYLKDGKSVKLESHKFDWNTPDPRIGFKDNMLVAMEGSVGYGIGGARVELEIGYERFKTKGIRDSGSKEDEADTVYLLAKELAYDVVTGQTDKLTAALAKTSGKDIVQFAKAVEISSPDIDGKVCNNTHGDRDKSHQAGTATFGDKAQATVAAQCSGFATKKEGLTFSKFATEVKIGEKNWPTGRIYDSSSDKEASQNSNAKAVATDLTKLSTEEKTIVAGLLAKTIEGGEVVEIRAVSSTSVMVNACYDLLSEGLGVVPYACVGLGGNFVGVVDRHITPKLAYRLKAGLSYQLSPEISAFAGGFYHRVVGDGVYDDLPAQRLVDDTSPAGRTKDTAIANFPMAYVGGEFGVRFAF
;
A
#
# COMPACT_ATOMS: atom_id res chain seq x y z
N MET A 1 -13.07 17.08 -6.45
CA MET A 1 -13.54 17.65 -5.16
C MET A 1 -15.03 18.05 -5.07
N ARG A 2 -15.88 17.97 -6.12
CA ARG A 2 -17.28 18.49 -6.05
C ARG A 2 -18.42 17.46 -5.91
N LYS A 3 -18.19 16.15 -6.08
CA LYS A 3 -19.30 15.16 -6.10
C LYS A 3 -19.65 14.52 -4.75
N GLY A 4 -18.70 14.40 -3.81
CA GLY A 4 -18.96 13.77 -2.50
C GLY A 4 -19.84 14.60 -1.55
N LYS A 5 -19.80 15.95 -1.65
CA LYS A 5 -20.63 16.83 -0.82
C LYS A 5 -22.12 16.82 -1.19
N ILE A 6 -22.47 16.42 -2.41
CA ILE A 6 -23.85 16.45 -2.90
C ILE A 6 -24.64 15.25 -2.39
N ILE A 7 -23.99 14.10 -2.17
CA ILE A 7 -24.65 12.87 -1.70
C ILE A 7 -24.98 12.95 -0.21
N LEU A 8 -24.06 13.45 0.63
CA LEU A 8 -24.32 13.61 2.07
C LEU A 8 -25.40 14.67 2.34
N GLY A 9 -25.40 15.75 1.57
CA GLY A 9 -26.44 16.79 1.65
C GLY A 9 -27.81 16.31 1.17
N SER A 10 -27.86 15.46 0.15
CA SER A 10 -29.13 14.94 -0.37
C SER A 10 -29.74 13.85 0.50
N VAL A 11 -28.94 13.02 1.19
CA VAL A 11 -29.42 12.02 2.16
C VAL A 11 -29.92 12.69 3.45
N MET A 12 -29.19 13.69 3.97
CA MET A 12 -29.64 14.46 5.14
C MET A 12 -30.90 15.29 4.84
N MET A 13 -31.01 15.86 3.64
CA MET A 13 -32.21 16.61 3.23
C MET A 13 -33.40 15.70 2.94
N SER A 14 -33.20 14.52 2.37
CA SER A 14 -34.31 13.58 2.12
C SER A 14 -34.82 12.93 3.41
N MET A 15 -33.96 12.71 4.41
CA MET A 15 -34.38 12.25 5.74
C MET A 15 -35.18 13.33 6.48
N ALA A 16 -34.81 14.61 6.34
CA ALA A 16 -35.58 15.73 6.88
C ALA A 16 -36.93 15.95 6.15
N ILE A 17 -37.01 15.72 4.83
CA ILE A 17 -38.24 15.87 4.04
C ILE A 17 -39.23 14.73 4.29
N VAL A 18 -38.77 13.50 4.53
CA VAL A 18 -39.65 12.38 4.90
C VAL A 18 -40.27 12.60 6.30
N MET A 19 -39.58 13.29 7.20
CA MET A 19 -40.10 13.62 8.54
C MET A 19 -41.02 14.85 8.58
N ALA A 20 -40.94 15.77 7.60
CA ALA A 20 -41.84 16.92 7.52
C ALA A 20 -43.20 16.61 6.84
N GLY A 21 -43.34 15.42 6.21
CA GLY A 21 -44.51 15.06 5.41
C GLY A 21 -45.54 14.18 6.11
N ASN A 22 -45.22 13.54 7.23
CA ASN A 22 -46.13 12.65 7.93
C ASN A 22 -46.23 13.05 9.40
N ASP A 23 -47.41 13.56 9.76
CA ASP A 23 -47.90 13.69 11.13
C ASP A 23 -48.07 12.25 11.69
N VAL A 24 -46.96 11.63 12.13
CA VAL A 24 -46.98 10.28 12.71
C VAL A 24 -47.43 10.40 14.16
N ARG A 25 -48.75 10.49 14.34
CA ARG A 25 -49.39 10.12 15.60
C ARG A 25 -49.48 8.60 15.64
N ALA A 26 -48.55 7.96 16.35
CA ALA A 26 -48.70 6.56 16.71
C ALA A 26 -49.82 6.44 17.74
N HIS A 27 -50.95 5.87 17.33
CA HIS A 27 -52.01 5.45 18.23
C HIS A 27 -51.55 4.15 18.92
N ASP A 28 -51.57 4.15 20.26
CA ASP A 28 -51.36 2.99 21.12
C ASP A 28 -52.28 1.84 20.71
N ASP A 29 -51.71 0.63 20.53
CA ASP A 29 -52.33 -0.66 20.90
C ASP A 29 -51.44 -1.83 20.46
N VAL A 30 -50.38 -2.15 21.21
CA VAL A 30 -49.88 -3.54 21.30
C VAL A 30 -49.25 -3.76 22.67
N SER A 31 -49.86 -4.64 23.45
CA SER A 31 -49.40 -5.09 24.77
C SER A 31 -48.12 -5.94 24.67
N ALA A 32 -47.03 -5.50 25.32
CA ALA A 32 -45.97 -6.38 25.80
C ALA A 32 -45.10 -5.71 26.88
N LEU A 33 -45.09 -6.33 28.06
CA LEU A 33 -44.20 -6.16 29.21
C LEU A 33 -44.38 -4.90 30.09
N ASP A 34 -44.92 -5.17 31.28
CA ASP A 34 -45.18 -4.28 32.41
C ASP A 34 -43.86 -3.83 33.09
N THR A 35 -43.07 -2.99 32.41
CA THR A 35 -41.98 -2.23 33.00
C THR A 35 -42.21 -0.75 32.70
N GLY A 36 -42.70 -0.02 33.71
CA GLY A 36 -43.16 1.35 33.62
C GLY A 36 -42.17 2.34 33.00
N GLY A 37 -42.63 3.01 31.95
CA GLY A 37 -42.03 4.18 31.30
C GLY A 37 -42.60 4.34 29.89
N ALA A 38 -43.15 5.51 29.55
CA ALA A 38 -43.54 5.81 28.17
C ALA A 38 -42.26 5.82 27.29
N GLY A 39 -42.26 5.04 26.21
CA GLY A 39 -41.14 5.05 25.27
C GLY A 39 -41.08 6.34 24.47
N TYR A 40 -39.89 6.74 24.03
CA TYR A 40 -39.68 7.97 23.28
C TYR A 40 -38.69 7.77 22.12
N PHE A 41 -38.91 8.50 21.03
CA PHE A 41 -37.95 8.56 19.92
C PHE A 41 -37.02 9.76 20.10
N TYR A 42 -35.82 9.67 19.55
CA TYR A 42 -34.92 10.82 19.51
C TYR A 42 -33.99 10.80 18.30
N VAL A 43 -33.48 11.98 17.97
CA VAL A 43 -32.40 12.18 17.00
C VAL A 43 -31.19 12.74 17.72
N GLY A 44 -30.02 12.18 17.46
CA GLY A 44 -28.74 12.60 18.00
C GLY A 44 -27.82 13.16 16.91
N LEU A 45 -27.03 14.16 17.30
CA LEU A 45 -25.89 14.63 16.52
C LEU A 45 -24.70 14.78 17.46
N ASP A 46 -23.57 14.20 17.08
CA ASP A 46 -22.35 14.30 17.85
C ASP A 46 -21.11 14.55 17.00
N TYR A 47 -20.15 15.19 17.66
CA TYR A 47 -18.80 15.39 17.20
C TYR A 47 -17.89 14.37 17.91
N SER A 48 -17.20 13.55 17.11
CA SER A 48 -16.52 12.34 17.59
C SER A 48 -15.02 12.30 17.24
N PRO A 49 -14.18 13.23 17.77
CA PRO A 49 -12.75 13.25 17.46
C PRO A 49 -12.09 11.91 17.79
N ALA A 50 -11.38 11.34 16.81
CA ALA A 50 -10.85 9.99 16.87
C ALA A 50 -9.31 9.95 16.77
N PHE A 51 -8.68 9.26 17.71
CA PHE A 51 -7.27 8.94 17.75
C PHE A 51 -7.01 7.59 17.07
N SER A 52 -6.12 7.60 16.09
CA SER A 52 -5.82 6.41 15.29
C SER A 52 -5.10 5.36 16.13
N LYS A 53 -5.58 4.11 16.07
CA LYS A 53 -4.85 2.92 16.54
C LYS A 53 -4.46 2.01 15.37
N ILE A 54 -4.47 2.52 14.14
CA ILE A 54 -3.99 1.81 12.96
C ILE A 54 -2.47 1.67 13.07
N ARG A 55 -2.02 0.43 13.21
CA ARG A 55 -0.61 0.05 13.36
C ARG A 55 -0.29 -1.08 12.38
N ASP A 56 1.01 -1.35 12.22
CA ASP A 56 1.51 -2.51 11.47
C ASP A 56 0.95 -2.58 10.04
N PHE A 57 0.75 -1.40 9.43
CA PHE A 57 0.27 -1.30 8.07
C PHE A 57 1.32 -1.85 7.11
N SER A 58 0.88 -2.75 6.25
CA SER A 58 1.68 -3.29 5.15
C SER A 58 0.85 -3.32 3.87
N ILE A 59 1.53 -3.25 2.74
CA ILE A 59 0.92 -3.34 1.42
C ILE A 59 1.79 -4.15 0.47
N ARG A 60 1.17 -4.95 -0.38
CA ARG A 60 1.82 -5.78 -1.40
C ARG A 60 0.92 -5.96 -2.61
N GLU A 61 1.49 -6.38 -3.73
CA GLU A 61 0.74 -6.77 -4.92
C GLU A 61 -0.11 -8.02 -4.64
N SER A 62 -1.23 -8.15 -5.35
CA SER A 62 -2.14 -9.30 -5.22
C SER A 62 -1.57 -10.60 -5.79
N ASN A 63 -0.46 -10.55 -6.52
CA ASN A 63 0.30 -11.74 -6.94
C ASN A 63 1.24 -12.26 -5.82
N GLY A 64 1.48 -11.47 -4.76
CA GLY A 64 2.41 -11.82 -3.68
C GLY A 64 3.89 -11.69 -4.02
N GLU A 65 4.25 -11.07 -5.15
CA GLU A 65 5.64 -10.96 -5.62
C GLU A 65 6.41 -9.78 -5.00
N THR A 66 5.71 -8.84 -4.35
CA THR A 66 6.33 -7.69 -3.70
C THR A 66 7.33 -8.13 -2.64
N LYS A 67 8.58 -7.66 -2.79
CA LYS A 67 9.65 -7.87 -1.82
C LYS A 67 9.84 -6.69 -0.89
N ALA A 68 9.62 -5.47 -1.40
CA ALA A 68 9.73 -4.25 -0.62
C ALA A 68 8.85 -3.13 -1.18
N VAL A 69 8.49 -2.21 -0.31
CA VAL A 69 7.73 -1.00 -0.63
C VAL A 69 8.68 0.20 -0.64
N TYR A 70 8.66 1.02 -1.69
CA TYR A 70 9.53 2.19 -1.82
C TYR A 70 8.71 3.48 -1.97
N PRO A 71 8.99 4.53 -1.17
CA PRO A 71 8.24 5.77 -1.26
C PRO A 71 8.69 6.65 -2.43
N TYR A 72 7.80 7.51 -2.92
CA TYR A 72 8.12 8.45 -3.99
C TYR A 72 9.10 9.55 -3.53
N LEU A 73 10.00 9.98 -4.43
CA LEU A 73 10.95 11.08 -4.19
C LEU A 73 10.24 12.43 -4.31
N LYS A 74 10.39 13.27 -3.28
CA LYS A 74 9.85 14.63 -3.27
C LYS A 74 10.69 15.53 -4.18
N ASP A 75 10.26 15.72 -5.43
CA ASP A 75 10.97 16.55 -6.41
C ASP A 75 10.27 17.88 -6.77
N GLY A 76 9.17 18.21 -6.06
CA GLY A 76 8.45 19.48 -6.21
C GLY A 76 7.76 19.69 -7.57
N LYS A 77 7.73 18.66 -8.44
CA LYS A 77 7.00 18.65 -9.71
C LYS A 77 5.75 17.77 -9.59
N SER A 78 4.85 17.87 -10.57
CA SER A 78 3.70 16.96 -10.69
C SER A 78 4.15 15.51 -10.58
N VAL A 79 3.44 14.70 -9.80
CA VAL A 79 3.74 13.27 -9.61
C VAL A 79 3.76 12.57 -10.98
N LYS A 80 4.91 12.01 -11.34
CA LYS A 80 5.10 11.17 -12.54
C LYS A 80 5.54 9.81 -12.07
N LEU A 81 4.75 8.78 -12.36
CA LEU A 81 5.02 7.41 -11.92
C LEU A 81 6.10 6.76 -12.80
N GLU A 82 7.31 7.31 -12.76
CA GLU A 82 8.50 6.82 -13.45
C GLU A 82 9.41 6.10 -12.45
N SER A 83 10.04 5.00 -12.83
CA SER A 83 10.75 4.14 -11.88
C SER A 83 11.92 4.80 -11.13
N HIS A 84 12.59 5.79 -11.76
CA HIS A 84 13.69 6.54 -11.15
C HIS A 84 13.24 7.63 -10.17
N LYS A 85 11.92 7.84 -10.02
CA LYS A 85 11.33 8.82 -9.10
C LYS A 85 11.00 8.22 -7.73
N PHE A 86 11.43 7.00 -7.44
CA PHE A 86 11.24 6.35 -6.14
C PHE A 86 12.52 6.32 -5.33
N ASP A 87 12.39 6.40 -4.01
CA ASP A 87 13.50 6.39 -3.07
C ASP A 87 13.91 4.95 -2.77
N TRP A 88 14.74 4.40 -3.65
CA TRP A 88 15.30 3.05 -3.51
C TRP A 88 16.17 2.85 -2.26
N ASN A 89 16.58 3.92 -1.56
CA ASN A 89 17.40 3.81 -0.37
C ASN A 89 16.59 3.61 0.93
N THR A 90 15.27 3.77 0.86
CA THR A 90 14.38 3.66 2.02
C THR A 90 13.34 2.55 1.78
N PRO A 91 13.74 1.26 1.79
CA PRO A 91 12.79 0.15 1.68
C PRO A 91 11.89 0.07 2.91
N ASP A 92 10.65 -0.33 2.69
CA ASP A 92 9.62 -0.59 3.71
C ASP A 92 9.47 0.54 4.73
N PRO A 93 9.16 1.77 4.28
CA PRO A 93 8.95 2.89 5.19
C PRO A 93 7.77 2.61 6.10
N ARG A 94 7.85 3.07 7.35
CA ARG A 94 6.72 2.96 8.29
C ARG A 94 5.58 3.86 7.85
N ILE A 95 4.52 3.28 7.31
CA ILE A 95 3.30 4.00 6.94
C ILE A 95 2.44 4.20 8.19
N GLY A 96 2.35 5.44 8.66
CA GLY A 96 1.54 5.81 9.83
C GLY A 96 0.33 6.66 9.44
N PHE A 97 -0.63 6.78 10.37
CA PHE A 97 -1.82 7.61 10.16
C PHE A 97 -1.98 8.64 11.27
N LYS A 98 -2.45 9.84 10.92
CA LYS A 98 -2.78 10.96 11.81
C LYS A 98 -4.14 10.73 12.46
N ASP A 99 -4.32 11.37 13.60
CA ASP A 99 -5.60 11.42 14.30
C ASP A 99 -6.62 12.24 13.50
N ASN A 100 -7.89 11.88 13.61
CA ASN A 100 -9.00 12.58 12.98
C ASN A 100 -9.67 13.53 13.99
N MET A 101 -9.14 14.75 14.07
CA MET A 101 -9.61 15.78 15.00
C MET A 101 -10.52 16.84 14.35
N LEU A 102 -11.00 16.64 13.12
CA LEU A 102 -11.76 17.69 12.42
C LEU A 102 -12.98 17.18 11.64
N VAL A 103 -12.92 15.95 11.10
CA VAL A 103 -13.96 15.41 10.21
C VAL A 103 -14.50 14.12 10.81
N ALA A 104 -15.16 14.24 11.96
CA ALA A 104 -15.82 13.14 12.63
C ALA A 104 -17.17 13.64 13.18
N MET A 105 -18.20 13.56 12.33
CA MET A 105 -19.56 13.86 12.71
C MET A 105 -20.36 12.58 12.61
N GLU A 106 -21.20 12.33 13.61
CA GLU A 106 -22.08 11.18 13.64
C GLU A 106 -23.52 11.67 13.79
N GLY A 107 -24.42 10.95 13.12
CA GLY A 107 -25.85 11.14 13.27
C GLY A 107 -26.46 9.86 13.79
N SER A 108 -27.39 9.98 14.73
CA SER A 108 -28.09 8.83 15.29
C SER A 108 -29.59 9.04 15.34
N VAL A 109 -30.33 7.95 15.22
CA VAL A 109 -31.77 7.89 15.51
C VAL A 109 -31.95 6.79 16.54
N GLY A 110 -32.65 7.09 17.63
CA GLY A 110 -32.81 6.16 18.72
C GLY A 110 -34.23 6.06 19.26
N TYR A 111 -34.46 4.98 20.00
CA TYR A 111 -35.67 4.74 20.77
C TYR A 111 -35.26 4.35 22.19
N GLY A 112 -35.85 5.01 23.18
CA GLY A 112 -35.61 4.78 24.60
C GLY A 112 -36.84 4.28 25.33
N ILE A 113 -36.65 3.37 26.28
CA ILE A 113 -37.67 2.95 27.25
C ILE A 113 -37.03 2.73 28.62
N GLY A 114 -37.46 3.51 29.62
CA GLY A 114 -36.80 3.55 30.92
C GLY A 114 -35.33 3.95 30.80
N GLY A 115 -34.43 3.12 31.35
CA GLY A 115 -32.97 3.31 31.23
C GLY A 115 -32.34 2.65 30.00
N ALA A 116 -33.08 1.88 29.20
CA ALA A 116 -32.55 1.21 28.02
C ALA A 116 -32.80 2.03 26.76
N ARG A 117 -31.82 2.07 25.84
CA ARG A 117 -31.94 2.76 24.55
C ARG A 117 -31.35 1.92 23.43
N VAL A 118 -31.94 1.99 22.25
CA VAL A 118 -31.38 1.44 21.01
C VAL A 118 -31.13 2.60 20.05
N GLU A 119 -29.91 2.70 19.52
CA GLU A 119 -29.49 3.76 18.59
C GLU A 119 -29.00 3.15 17.28
N LEU A 120 -29.54 3.62 16.15
CA LEU A 120 -28.91 3.46 14.84
C LEU A 120 -28.03 4.67 14.59
N GLU A 121 -26.73 4.46 14.42
CA GLU A 121 -25.71 5.49 14.29
C GLU A 121 -24.96 5.35 12.97
N ILE A 122 -24.72 6.49 12.31
CA ILE A 122 -23.92 6.57 11.09
C ILE A 122 -22.80 7.58 11.33
N GLY A 123 -21.55 7.12 11.19
CA GLY A 123 -20.35 7.93 11.38
C GLY A 123 -19.45 7.93 10.16
N TYR A 124 -18.66 9.00 10.01
CA TYR A 124 -17.57 9.06 9.03
C TYR A 124 -16.29 9.54 9.68
N GLU A 125 -15.23 8.76 9.55
CA GLU A 125 -13.89 9.08 10.05
C GLU A 125 -12.84 8.98 8.95
N ARG A 126 -11.86 9.88 8.96
CA ARG A 126 -10.77 9.91 7.98
C ARG A 126 -9.42 10.12 8.64
N PHE A 127 -8.59 9.07 8.62
CA PHE A 127 -7.24 9.06 9.16
C PHE A 127 -6.23 9.29 8.04
N LYS A 128 -5.72 10.52 7.93
CA LYS A 128 -4.75 10.89 6.90
C LYS A 128 -3.41 10.20 7.10
N THR A 129 -2.71 9.86 6.03
CA THR A 129 -1.35 9.30 6.12
C THR A 129 -0.38 10.33 6.72
N LYS A 130 0.53 9.87 7.58
CA LYS A 130 1.65 10.67 8.10
C LYS A 130 2.72 10.74 7.02
N GLY A 131 3.23 11.95 6.75
CA GLY A 131 4.37 12.11 5.86
C GLY A 131 5.58 11.37 6.41
N ILE A 132 6.34 10.71 5.54
CA ILE A 132 7.54 9.93 5.89
C ILE A 132 8.65 10.83 6.42
N ARG A 133 8.69 12.09 5.94
CA ARG A 133 9.67 13.10 6.31
C ARG A 133 8.95 14.16 7.12
N ASP A 134 9.05 14.05 8.44
CA ASP A 134 8.35 14.87 9.43
C ASP A 134 8.92 16.31 9.51
N SER A 135 8.89 17.04 8.39
CA SER A 135 9.12 18.48 8.35
C SER A 135 7.77 19.16 8.23
N GLY A 136 7.36 19.92 9.24
CA GLY A 136 6.05 20.56 9.41
C GLY A 136 5.62 21.59 8.35
N SER A 137 5.78 21.27 7.07
CA SER A 137 5.20 21.98 5.94
C SER A 137 4.28 21.03 5.18
N LYS A 138 3.32 21.62 4.45
CA LYS A 138 2.11 21.01 3.86
C LYS A 138 2.29 19.56 3.38
N GLU A 139 1.29 18.73 3.69
CA GLU A 139 1.14 17.37 3.16
C GLU A 139 1.19 17.42 1.62
N ASP A 140 2.32 17.01 1.04
CA ASP A 140 2.49 16.95 -0.40
C ASP A 140 2.03 15.58 -0.90
N GLU A 141 1.34 15.54 -2.05
CA GLU A 141 0.76 14.31 -2.62
C GLU A 141 1.82 13.20 -2.81
N ALA A 142 3.09 13.57 -3.00
CA ALA A 142 4.23 12.68 -3.11
C ALA A 142 4.44 11.77 -1.88
N ASP A 143 4.12 12.21 -0.66
CA ASP A 143 4.35 11.43 0.56
C ASP A 143 3.34 10.26 0.73
N THR A 144 2.42 10.13 -0.22
CA THR A 144 1.34 9.12 -0.21
C THR A 144 1.51 8.07 -1.30
N VAL A 145 2.55 8.17 -2.13
CA VAL A 145 2.76 7.30 -3.30
C VAL A 145 3.87 6.29 -3.01
N TYR A 146 3.58 5.02 -3.27
CA TYR A 146 4.46 3.89 -2.96
C TYR A 146 4.58 2.93 -4.15
N LEU A 147 5.81 2.57 -4.50
CA LEU A 147 6.11 1.50 -5.47
C LEU A 147 6.21 0.16 -4.73
N LEU A 148 5.51 -0.83 -5.26
CA LEU A 148 5.60 -2.22 -4.85
C LEU A 148 6.65 -2.89 -5.74
N ALA A 149 7.87 -3.01 -5.23
CA ALA A 149 9.00 -3.53 -5.99
C ALA A 149 9.20 -5.03 -5.75
N LYS A 150 9.74 -5.69 -6.78
CA LYS A 150 9.96 -7.14 -6.84
C LYS A 150 11.42 -7.51 -6.61
N GLU A 151 11.72 -8.78 -6.85
CA GLU A 151 12.94 -9.47 -6.43
C GLU A 151 14.23 -8.92 -7.04
N LEU A 152 14.30 -8.71 -8.36
CA LEU A 152 15.51 -8.25 -9.04
C LEU A 152 15.91 -6.85 -8.58
N ALA A 153 14.97 -5.90 -8.57
CA ALA A 153 15.23 -4.54 -8.13
C ALA A 153 15.66 -4.50 -6.65
N TYR A 154 14.97 -5.25 -5.78
CA TYR A 154 15.30 -5.35 -4.36
C TYR A 154 16.69 -5.96 -4.12
N ASP A 155 17.00 -7.08 -4.78
CA ASP A 155 18.26 -7.81 -4.58
C ASP A 155 19.46 -7.02 -5.10
N VAL A 156 19.31 -6.22 -6.16
CA VAL A 156 20.37 -5.30 -6.63
C VAL A 156 20.69 -4.24 -5.58
N VAL A 157 19.67 -3.54 -5.08
CA VAL A 157 19.87 -2.42 -4.14
C VAL A 157 20.43 -2.91 -2.82
N THR A 158 19.96 -4.07 -2.35
CA THR A 158 20.44 -4.68 -1.09
C THR A 158 21.75 -5.46 -1.24
N GLY A 159 22.25 -5.65 -2.46
CA GLY A 159 23.51 -6.35 -2.71
C GLY A 159 23.45 -7.86 -2.48
N GLN A 160 22.29 -8.49 -2.64
CA GLN A 160 22.07 -9.93 -2.43
C GLN A 160 22.55 -10.74 -3.66
N THR A 161 23.86 -10.86 -3.88
CA THR A 161 24.42 -11.46 -5.11
C THR A 161 23.87 -12.86 -5.42
N ASP A 162 23.74 -13.73 -4.42
CA ASP A 162 23.25 -15.11 -4.63
C ASP A 162 21.75 -15.16 -4.98
N LYS A 163 20.93 -14.33 -4.32
CA LYS A 163 19.49 -14.24 -4.63
C LYS A 163 19.26 -13.60 -5.99
N LEU A 164 19.99 -12.52 -6.29
CA LEU A 164 19.98 -11.89 -7.60
C LEU A 164 20.40 -12.88 -8.70
N THR A 165 21.43 -13.69 -8.47
CA THR A 165 21.85 -14.74 -9.40
C THR A 165 20.71 -15.72 -9.67
N ALA A 166 20.05 -16.20 -8.61
CA ALA A 166 18.95 -17.16 -8.74
C ALA A 166 17.72 -16.56 -9.46
N ALA A 167 17.41 -15.28 -9.19
CA ALA A 167 16.32 -14.56 -9.84
C ALA A 167 16.64 -14.29 -11.33
N LEU A 168 17.84 -13.77 -11.64
CA LEU A 168 18.29 -13.56 -13.03
C LEU A 168 18.33 -14.87 -13.82
N ALA A 169 18.71 -15.99 -13.20
CA ALA A 169 18.74 -17.29 -13.87
C ALA A 169 17.35 -17.79 -14.29
N LYS A 170 16.27 -17.35 -13.60
CA LYS A 170 14.87 -17.64 -13.97
C LYS A 170 14.32 -16.67 -15.01
N THR A 171 14.95 -15.51 -15.17
CA THR A 171 14.55 -14.50 -16.16
C THR A 171 14.92 -14.95 -17.57
N SER A 172 14.01 -14.76 -18.53
CA SER A 172 14.27 -15.14 -19.91
C SER A 172 15.39 -14.28 -20.49
N GLY A 173 16.24 -14.88 -21.32
CA GLY A 173 17.32 -14.12 -21.96
C GLY A 173 16.80 -12.97 -22.84
N LYS A 174 15.58 -13.08 -23.38
CA LYS A 174 14.93 -12.00 -24.14
C LYS A 174 14.68 -10.77 -23.28
N ASP A 175 14.21 -10.97 -22.05
CA ASP A 175 13.97 -9.88 -21.09
C ASP A 175 15.32 -9.25 -20.67
N ILE A 176 16.38 -10.05 -20.51
CA ILE A 176 17.72 -9.54 -20.22
C ILE A 176 18.28 -8.71 -21.38
N VAL A 177 18.03 -9.09 -22.64
CA VAL A 177 18.41 -8.27 -23.81
C VAL A 177 17.69 -6.92 -23.79
N GLN A 178 16.40 -6.89 -23.44
CA GLN A 178 15.65 -5.64 -23.32
C GLN A 178 16.21 -4.76 -22.20
N PHE A 179 16.52 -5.36 -21.05
CA PHE A 179 17.16 -4.67 -19.94
C PHE A 179 18.54 -4.11 -20.32
N ALA A 180 19.40 -4.90 -20.98
CA ALA A 180 20.72 -4.45 -21.43
C ALA A 180 20.63 -3.26 -22.39
N LYS A 181 19.68 -3.29 -23.33
CA LYS A 181 19.40 -2.15 -24.22
C LYS A 181 18.93 -0.91 -23.46
N ALA A 182 18.13 -1.08 -22.42
CA ALA A 182 17.69 0.05 -21.59
C ALA A 182 18.84 0.65 -20.76
N VAL A 183 19.76 -0.19 -20.27
CA VAL A 183 21.00 0.24 -19.60
C VAL A 183 21.89 1.02 -20.58
N GLU A 184 22.12 0.50 -21.79
CA GLU A 184 22.87 1.19 -22.84
C GLU A 184 22.35 2.60 -23.12
N ILE A 185 21.02 2.75 -23.27
CA ILE A 185 20.40 4.03 -23.61
C ILE A 185 20.41 5.00 -22.41
N SER A 186 20.12 4.50 -21.21
CA SER A 186 19.88 5.36 -20.05
C SER A 186 21.14 5.63 -19.24
N SER A 187 22.13 4.74 -19.29
CA SER A 187 23.35 4.80 -18.49
C SER A 187 24.52 4.07 -19.16
N PRO A 188 25.11 4.65 -20.23
CA PRO A 188 26.26 4.07 -20.94
C PRO A 188 27.44 3.73 -20.03
N ASP A 189 27.64 4.51 -18.95
CA ASP A 189 28.70 4.26 -17.97
C ASP A 189 28.47 2.96 -17.19
N ILE A 190 27.22 2.61 -16.89
CA ILE A 190 26.85 1.33 -16.24
C ILE A 190 26.99 0.19 -17.25
N ASP A 191 26.58 0.40 -18.51
CA ASP A 191 26.75 -0.58 -19.59
C ASP A 191 28.23 -0.99 -19.76
N GLY A 192 29.14 -0.02 -19.61
CA GLY A 192 30.59 -0.21 -19.64
C GLY A 192 31.22 -0.78 -18.35
N LYS A 193 30.44 -1.10 -17.31
CA LYS A 193 30.93 -1.69 -16.05
C LYS A 193 30.56 -3.16 -15.86
N VAL A 194 29.65 -3.66 -16.68
CA VAL A 194 29.06 -5.00 -16.55
C VAL A 194 29.56 -5.91 -17.68
N CYS A 195 29.84 -7.17 -17.36
CA CYS A 195 30.37 -8.20 -18.25
C CYS A 195 31.76 -7.95 -18.84
N ASN A 196 32.60 -7.13 -18.21
CA ASN A 196 33.96 -6.84 -18.70
C ASN A 196 35.08 -7.13 -17.69
N ASN A 197 34.76 -7.86 -16.63
CA ASN A 197 35.64 -8.06 -15.47
C ASN A 197 36.36 -9.41 -15.48
N THR A 198 37.20 -9.63 -14.46
CA THR A 198 38.07 -10.80 -14.37
C THR A 198 37.41 -12.00 -13.69
N HIS A 199 36.36 -11.81 -12.89
CA HIS A 199 35.59 -12.89 -12.28
C HIS A 199 34.72 -13.60 -13.32
N GLY A 200 34.57 -14.91 -13.18
CA GLY A 200 33.77 -15.72 -14.09
C GLY A 200 34.13 -17.18 -13.93
N ASP A 201 33.47 -18.04 -14.68
CA ASP A 201 33.60 -19.48 -14.50
C ASP A 201 34.93 -20.08 -14.98
N ARG A 202 35.74 -19.28 -15.68
CA ARG A 202 37.09 -19.65 -16.12
C ARG A 202 38.12 -19.44 -15.01
N ASP A 203 37.84 -19.96 -13.82
CA ASP A 203 38.37 -19.51 -12.51
C ASP A 203 39.87 -19.84 -12.24
N LYS A 204 40.65 -20.26 -13.24
CA LYS A 204 42.11 -20.48 -13.12
C LYS A 204 42.93 -20.19 -14.39
N SER A 205 42.30 -20.06 -15.55
CA SER A 205 43.00 -19.94 -16.85
C SER A 205 42.50 -18.76 -17.68
N HIS A 206 41.89 -17.75 -17.03
CA HIS A 206 41.30 -16.52 -17.55
C HIS A 206 41.57 -16.21 -19.04
N GLN A 207 40.55 -15.79 -19.78
CA GLN A 207 40.72 -15.60 -21.22
C GLN A 207 41.52 -14.30 -21.50
N ALA A 208 42.76 -14.45 -21.95
CA ALA A 208 43.67 -13.32 -22.20
C ALA A 208 43.44 -12.64 -23.56
N GLY A 209 43.17 -13.44 -24.60
CA GLY A 209 43.07 -13.01 -25.99
C GLY A 209 41.70 -12.46 -26.43
N THR A 210 40.72 -12.35 -25.54
CA THR A 210 39.38 -11.88 -25.91
C THR A 210 39.42 -10.47 -26.47
N ALA A 211 38.82 -10.29 -27.65
CA ALA A 211 38.62 -9.01 -28.30
C ALA A 211 37.12 -8.66 -28.49
N THR A 212 36.25 -9.66 -28.65
CA THR A 212 34.81 -9.48 -28.89
C THR A 212 33.99 -10.53 -28.16
N PHE A 213 32.68 -10.33 -28.13
CA PHE A 213 31.74 -11.39 -27.79
C PHE A 213 31.35 -12.18 -29.05
N GLY A 214 30.71 -13.32 -28.83
CA GLY A 214 30.16 -14.14 -29.89
C GLY A 214 29.37 -15.33 -29.35
N ASP A 215 28.67 -15.99 -30.24
CA ASP A 215 27.67 -17.00 -29.87
C ASP A 215 28.27 -18.41 -29.62
N LYS A 216 29.57 -18.57 -29.86
CA LYS A 216 30.41 -19.73 -29.55
C LYS A 216 31.73 -19.27 -28.93
N ALA A 217 32.25 -20.00 -27.96
CA ALA A 217 33.53 -19.66 -27.35
C ALA A 217 34.69 -20.04 -28.30
N GLN A 218 35.61 -19.11 -28.51
CA GLN A 218 36.85 -19.33 -29.28
C GLN A 218 38.04 -18.69 -28.55
N ALA A 219 39.27 -18.85 -29.07
CA ALA A 219 40.45 -18.27 -28.44
C ALA A 219 40.33 -16.75 -28.18
N THR A 220 39.78 -16.00 -29.13
CA THR A 220 39.65 -14.53 -29.09
C THR A 220 38.20 -14.03 -28.94
N VAL A 221 37.24 -14.96 -28.84
CA VAL A 221 35.80 -14.66 -28.78
C VAL A 221 35.22 -15.23 -27.49
N ALA A 222 34.56 -14.38 -26.70
CA ALA A 222 33.89 -14.80 -25.47
C ALA A 222 32.40 -15.08 -25.70
N ALA A 223 31.93 -16.21 -25.18
CA ALA A 223 30.51 -16.57 -25.13
C ALA A 223 29.97 -16.64 -23.69
N GLN A 224 30.58 -15.85 -22.81
CA GLN A 224 30.21 -15.69 -21.41
C GLN A 224 30.41 -14.24 -20.95
N CYS A 225 29.73 -13.86 -19.87
CA CYS A 225 29.90 -12.59 -19.18
C CYS A 225 31.15 -12.65 -18.27
N SER A 226 32.08 -11.71 -18.44
CA SER A 226 33.32 -11.63 -17.65
C SER A 226 34.22 -12.88 -17.76
N GLY A 227 35.16 -13.09 -16.83
CA GLY A 227 36.12 -14.21 -16.84
C GLY A 227 37.40 -13.95 -17.64
N PHE A 228 37.77 -12.67 -17.79
CA PHE A 228 38.96 -12.24 -18.54
C PHE A 228 40.23 -12.18 -17.69
N ALA A 229 41.40 -12.20 -18.33
CA ALA A 229 42.68 -12.11 -17.60
C ALA A 229 42.91 -10.71 -16.99
N THR A 230 42.41 -9.70 -17.69
CA THR A 230 42.37 -8.30 -17.25
C THR A 230 41.02 -7.73 -17.64
N LYS A 231 40.62 -6.61 -17.00
CA LYS A 231 39.44 -5.86 -17.43
C LYS A 231 39.55 -5.52 -18.93
N LYS A 232 38.46 -5.68 -19.68
CA LYS A 232 38.40 -5.46 -21.13
C LYS A 232 37.57 -4.23 -21.46
N GLU A 233 38.23 -3.08 -21.58
CA GLU A 233 37.59 -1.84 -22.04
C GLU A 233 36.98 -2.04 -23.44
N GLY A 234 35.75 -1.58 -23.65
CA GLY A 234 35.03 -1.71 -24.93
C GLY A 234 34.15 -2.97 -25.07
N LEU A 235 34.28 -3.94 -24.17
CA LEU A 235 33.25 -4.95 -23.94
C LEU A 235 32.22 -4.38 -22.96
N THR A 236 30.94 -4.46 -23.32
CA THR A 236 29.83 -3.89 -22.57
C THR A 236 28.72 -4.90 -22.39
N PHE A 237 27.78 -4.61 -21.49
CA PHE A 237 26.65 -5.48 -21.22
C PHE A 237 25.70 -5.64 -22.40
N SER A 238 25.41 -4.54 -23.11
CA SER A 238 24.64 -4.53 -24.35
C SER A 238 25.26 -5.41 -25.45
N LYS A 239 26.57 -5.33 -25.66
CA LYS A 239 27.30 -6.21 -26.59
C LYS A 239 27.27 -7.66 -26.15
N PHE A 240 27.46 -7.93 -24.86
CA PHE A 240 27.31 -9.28 -24.31
C PHE A 240 25.93 -9.84 -24.63
N ALA A 241 24.86 -9.09 -24.35
CA ALA A 241 23.50 -9.54 -24.55
C ALA A 241 23.19 -9.84 -26.02
N THR A 242 23.70 -9.02 -26.94
CA THR A 242 23.43 -9.15 -28.37
C THR A 242 24.35 -10.16 -29.08
N GLU A 243 25.66 -10.04 -28.93
CA GLU A 243 26.66 -10.83 -29.65
C GLU A 243 26.75 -12.28 -29.16
N VAL A 244 26.51 -12.53 -27.86
CA VAL A 244 26.45 -13.90 -27.29
C VAL A 244 25.11 -14.58 -27.60
N LYS A 245 24.13 -13.81 -28.11
CA LYS A 245 22.76 -14.24 -28.43
C LYS A 245 21.99 -14.78 -27.22
N ILE A 246 22.10 -14.09 -26.07
CA ILE A 246 21.49 -14.54 -24.80
C ILE A 246 19.96 -14.69 -24.89
N GLY A 247 19.32 -13.94 -25.80
CA GLY A 247 17.88 -14.05 -26.07
C GLY A 247 17.44 -15.36 -26.73
N GLU A 248 18.38 -16.14 -27.28
CA GLU A 248 18.12 -17.39 -27.99
C GLU A 248 18.83 -18.58 -27.34
N LYS A 249 20.06 -18.40 -26.86
CA LYS A 249 20.93 -19.44 -26.30
C LYS A 249 21.98 -18.82 -25.38
N ASN A 250 22.77 -19.63 -24.68
CA ASN A 250 23.85 -19.15 -23.80
C ASN A 250 23.37 -18.31 -22.59
N TRP A 251 22.10 -18.47 -22.19
CA TRP A 251 21.54 -17.93 -20.94
C TRP A 251 20.73 -19.01 -20.23
N PRO A 252 20.80 -19.13 -18.89
CA PRO A 252 21.64 -18.36 -17.94
C PRO A 252 23.08 -18.87 -17.82
N THR A 253 23.43 -19.93 -18.55
CA THR A 253 24.76 -20.55 -18.55
C THR A 253 25.53 -20.12 -19.80
N GLY A 254 26.75 -19.61 -19.62
CA GLY A 254 27.64 -19.23 -20.70
C GLY A 254 28.42 -20.40 -21.28
N ARG A 255 29.33 -20.10 -22.21
CA ARG A 255 30.24 -21.07 -22.81
C ARG A 255 31.68 -20.59 -22.71
N ILE A 256 32.58 -21.53 -22.44
CA ILE A 256 34.02 -21.31 -22.29
C ILE A 256 34.81 -22.05 -23.36
N TYR A 257 35.93 -21.45 -23.77
CA TYR A 257 36.87 -22.08 -24.68
C TYR A 257 37.95 -22.82 -23.88
N ASP A 258 37.88 -24.15 -23.84
CA ASP A 258 38.85 -25.03 -23.18
C ASP A 258 39.78 -25.63 -24.24
N SER A 259 41.04 -25.14 -24.25
CA SER A 259 42.25 -25.69 -24.89
C SER A 259 42.19 -26.07 -26.38
N SER A 260 41.02 -26.02 -27.00
CA SER A 260 40.72 -26.30 -28.41
C SER A 260 39.22 -26.31 -28.73
N SER A 261 38.33 -26.35 -27.72
CA SER A 261 36.89 -26.59 -27.93
C SER A 261 35.98 -25.66 -27.14
N ASP A 262 34.80 -25.41 -27.70
CA ASP A 262 33.68 -24.69 -27.09
C ASP A 262 32.91 -25.63 -26.15
N LYS A 263 32.89 -25.30 -24.85
CA LYS A 263 32.25 -26.10 -23.80
C LYS A 263 31.28 -25.27 -22.98
N GLU A 264 30.27 -25.91 -22.44
CA GLU A 264 29.38 -25.27 -21.48
C GLU A 264 30.14 -24.94 -20.19
N ALA A 265 29.92 -23.74 -19.66
CA ALA A 265 30.45 -23.32 -18.38
C ALA A 265 29.64 -23.95 -17.23
N SER A 266 30.04 -23.73 -15.99
CA SER A 266 29.25 -24.06 -14.82
C SER A 266 27.88 -23.41 -14.89
N GLN A 267 26.92 -24.14 -14.32
CA GLN A 267 25.52 -23.75 -14.28
C GLN A 267 25.35 -22.31 -13.79
N ASN A 268 24.52 -21.54 -14.51
CA ASN A 268 24.20 -20.13 -14.21
C ASN A 268 25.40 -19.17 -14.23
N SER A 269 26.52 -19.55 -14.85
CA SER A 269 27.74 -18.73 -14.93
C SER A 269 27.49 -17.29 -15.42
N ASN A 270 26.67 -17.08 -16.45
CA ASN A 270 26.37 -15.73 -16.94
C ASN A 270 25.50 -14.96 -15.94
N ALA A 271 24.46 -15.57 -15.40
CA ALA A 271 23.62 -14.94 -14.37
C ALA A 271 24.45 -14.54 -13.13
N LYS A 272 25.38 -15.40 -12.70
CA LYS A 272 26.29 -15.15 -11.58
C LYS A 272 27.24 -13.99 -11.86
N ALA A 273 27.83 -13.94 -13.06
CA ALA A 273 28.73 -12.87 -13.45
C ALA A 273 28.00 -11.52 -13.53
N VAL A 274 26.81 -11.47 -14.16
CA VAL A 274 25.96 -10.28 -14.22
C VAL A 274 25.57 -9.82 -12.81
N ALA A 275 25.06 -10.72 -11.96
CA ALA A 275 24.70 -10.39 -10.58
C ALA A 275 25.88 -9.81 -9.80
N THR A 276 27.07 -10.41 -9.96
CA THR A 276 28.30 -9.95 -9.31
C THR A 276 28.65 -8.52 -9.75
N ASP A 277 28.55 -8.22 -11.05
CA ASP A 277 28.81 -6.88 -11.56
C ASP A 277 27.79 -5.86 -11.03
N LEU A 278 26.49 -6.16 -11.11
CA LEU A 278 25.42 -5.25 -10.68
C LEU A 278 25.49 -4.95 -9.17
N THR A 279 25.79 -5.95 -8.34
CA THR A 279 25.91 -5.76 -6.88
C THR A 279 27.19 -5.02 -6.46
N LYS A 280 28.18 -4.88 -7.35
CA LYS A 280 29.42 -4.12 -7.10
C LYS A 280 29.35 -2.65 -7.54
N LEU A 281 28.28 -2.23 -8.20
CA LEU A 281 28.04 -0.83 -8.57
C LEU A 281 27.92 0.08 -7.33
N SER A 282 28.06 1.40 -7.53
CA SER A 282 27.80 2.37 -6.45
C SER A 282 26.34 2.33 -6.02
N THR A 283 26.03 2.90 -4.85
CA THR A 283 24.64 2.98 -4.36
C THR A 283 23.73 3.70 -5.36
N GLU A 284 24.20 4.82 -5.91
CA GLU A 284 23.47 5.61 -6.91
C GLU A 284 23.23 4.80 -8.18
N GLU A 285 24.25 4.10 -8.68
CA GLU A 285 24.15 3.24 -9.86
C GLU A 285 23.18 2.07 -9.64
N LYS A 286 23.18 1.47 -8.45
CA LYS A 286 22.19 0.44 -8.07
C LYS A 286 20.77 0.96 -8.12
N THR A 287 20.52 2.19 -7.66
CA THR A 287 19.15 2.78 -7.74
C THR A 287 18.68 2.94 -9.18
N ILE A 288 19.59 3.30 -10.10
CA ILE A 288 19.28 3.41 -11.53
C ILE A 288 18.96 2.03 -12.11
N VAL A 289 19.81 1.03 -11.82
CA VAL A 289 19.60 -0.36 -12.26
C VAL A 289 18.29 -0.92 -11.73
N ALA A 290 17.95 -0.68 -10.46
CA ALA A 290 16.70 -1.12 -9.85
C ALA A 290 15.47 -0.53 -10.57
N GLY A 291 15.51 0.77 -10.86
CA GLY A 291 14.48 1.42 -11.67
C GLY A 291 14.36 0.82 -13.08
N LEU A 292 15.49 0.50 -13.73
CA LEU A 292 15.49 -0.14 -15.05
C LEU A 292 14.95 -1.59 -15.01
N LEU A 293 15.26 -2.36 -13.97
CA LEU A 293 14.76 -3.72 -13.78
C LEU A 293 13.23 -3.73 -13.56
N ALA A 294 12.73 -2.86 -12.70
CA ALA A 294 11.30 -2.66 -12.50
C ALA A 294 10.59 -2.26 -13.80
N LYS A 295 11.21 -1.38 -14.58
CA LYS A 295 10.69 -0.88 -15.86
C LYS A 295 10.65 -1.92 -16.98
N THR A 296 11.66 -2.79 -17.07
CA THR A 296 11.91 -3.60 -18.28
C THR A 296 11.65 -5.10 -18.09
N ILE A 297 11.75 -5.61 -16.86
CA ILE A 297 11.63 -7.05 -16.60
C ILE A 297 10.46 -7.34 -15.66
N GLU A 298 10.45 -6.70 -14.50
CA GLU A 298 9.58 -7.12 -13.39
C GLU A 298 8.18 -6.53 -13.44
N GLY A 299 8.05 -5.36 -14.07
CA GLY A 299 6.91 -4.47 -13.86
C GLY A 299 6.99 -3.79 -12.49
N GLY A 300 6.20 -2.73 -12.33
CA GLY A 300 6.06 -2.05 -11.05
C GLY A 300 4.63 -1.57 -10.87
N GLU A 301 4.05 -1.95 -9.73
CA GLU A 301 2.74 -1.45 -9.30
C GLU A 301 2.92 -0.32 -8.29
N VAL A 302 2.16 0.74 -8.47
CA VAL A 302 2.20 1.94 -7.63
C VAL A 302 0.84 2.10 -6.96
N VAL A 303 0.86 2.33 -5.65
CA VAL A 303 -0.35 2.59 -4.87
C VAL A 303 -0.25 3.95 -4.20
N GLU A 304 -1.36 4.68 -4.22
CA GLU A 304 -1.50 5.97 -3.56
C GLU A 304 -2.40 5.83 -2.33
N ILE A 305 -1.83 6.03 -1.14
CA ILE A 305 -2.48 5.87 0.16
C ILE A 305 -2.56 7.23 0.84
N ARG A 306 -3.60 8.01 0.52
CA ARG A 306 -3.79 9.36 1.08
C ARG A 306 -4.33 9.34 2.51
N ALA A 307 -5.24 8.40 2.79
CA ALA A 307 -5.90 8.26 4.06
C ALA A 307 -6.57 6.89 4.14
N VAL A 308 -6.73 6.36 5.35
CA VAL A 308 -7.70 5.31 5.65
C VAL A 308 -8.98 5.98 6.12
N SER A 309 -10.09 5.70 5.44
CA SER A 309 -11.42 6.19 5.79
C SER A 309 -12.32 5.08 6.29
N SER A 310 -13.24 5.46 7.17
CA SER A 310 -14.19 4.62 7.88
C SER A 310 -15.56 5.24 7.68
N THR A 311 -16.53 4.49 7.14
CA THR A 311 -17.95 4.88 7.22
C THR A 311 -18.66 3.80 7.99
N SER A 312 -19.05 4.09 9.22
CA SER A 312 -19.65 3.13 10.14
C SER A 312 -21.16 3.24 10.10
N VAL A 313 -21.83 2.09 10.19
CA VAL A 313 -23.28 1.96 10.39
C VAL A 313 -23.47 0.99 11.55
N MET A 314 -23.84 1.52 12.71
CA MET A 314 -23.83 0.83 13.99
C MET A 314 -25.22 0.77 14.59
N VAL A 315 -25.58 -0.38 15.16
CA VAL A 315 -26.73 -0.52 16.06
C VAL A 315 -26.19 -0.65 17.47
N ASN A 316 -26.41 0.37 18.29
CA ASN A 316 -25.96 0.45 19.67
C ASN A 316 -27.10 0.10 20.61
N ALA A 317 -26.85 -0.79 21.57
CA ALA A 317 -27.67 -0.96 22.76
C ALA A 317 -27.02 -0.20 23.91
N CYS A 318 -27.72 0.78 24.46
CA CYS A 318 -27.25 1.65 25.52
C CYS A 318 -28.06 1.44 26.80
N TYR A 319 -27.41 1.64 27.94
CA TYR A 319 -28.06 1.66 29.24
C TYR A 319 -27.60 2.88 30.03
N ASP A 320 -28.58 3.62 30.53
CA ASP A 320 -28.44 4.80 31.35
C ASP A 320 -28.53 4.38 32.82
N LEU A 321 -27.43 4.55 33.55
CA LEU A 321 -27.35 4.27 34.99
C LEU A 321 -27.97 5.43 35.75
N LEU A 322 -29.22 5.28 36.16
CA LEU A 322 -29.91 6.28 36.98
C LEU A 322 -29.14 6.47 38.31
N SER A 323 -28.65 7.69 38.52
CA SER A 323 -28.04 8.12 39.78
C SER A 323 -28.98 9.09 40.48
N GLU A 324 -29.37 8.80 41.71
CA GLU A 324 -30.16 9.71 42.52
C GLU A 324 -29.32 10.98 42.82
N GLY A 325 -29.88 12.17 42.52
CA GLY A 325 -29.41 13.44 43.09
C GLY A 325 -28.50 14.34 42.25
N LEU A 326 -28.04 13.94 41.07
CA LEU A 326 -27.36 14.85 40.12
C LEU A 326 -28.06 14.76 38.76
N GLY A 327 -28.34 15.89 38.10
CA GLY A 327 -28.90 15.95 36.73
C GLY A 327 -27.98 15.39 35.64
N VAL A 328 -27.03 14.53 36.01
CA VAL A 328 -26.05 13.86 35.17
C VAL A 328 -26.30 12.35 35.26
N VAL A 329 -26.49 11.70 34.12
CA VAL A 329 -26.80 10.28 33.99
C VAL A 329 -25.65 9.58 33.28
N PRO A 330 -24.86 8.75 33.97
CA PRO A 330 -23.86 7.90 33.32
C PRO A 330 -24.52 6.94 32.33
N TYR A 331 -23.86 6.67 31.21
CA TYR A 331 -24.32 5.69 30.23
C TYR A 331 -23.19 4.80 29.74
N ALA A 332 -23.56 3.59 29.29
CA ALA A 332 -22.68 2.69 28.57
C ALA A 332 -23.44 2.09 27.38
N CYS A 333 -22.75 1.91 26.25
CA CYS A 333 -23.31 1.29 25.06
C CYS A 333 -22.40 0.21 24.49
N VAL A 334 -23.04 -0.81 23.92
CA VAL A 334 -22.40 -1.84 23.10
C VAL A 334 -23.05 -1.82 21.72
N GLY A 335 -22.25 -1.59 20.70
CA GLY A 335 -22.65 -1.47 19.31
C GLY A 335 -22.09 -2.57 18.44
N LEU A 336 -22.92 -3.07 17.53
CA LEU A 336 -22.55 -3.99 16.46
C LEU A 336 -23.01 -3.43 15.12
N GLY A 337 -22.20 -3.59 14.08
CA GLY A 337 -22.52 -2.98 12.80
C GLY A 337 -21.57 -3.34 11.68
N GLY A 338 -21.72 -2.59 10.58
CA GLY A 338 -20.87 -2.66 9.42
C GLY A 338 -19.96 -1.43 9.34
N ASN A 339 -18.77 -1.63 8.79
CA ASN A 339 -17.85 -0.56 8.48
C ASN A 339 -17.38 -0.66 7.02
N PHE A 340 -17.50 0.44 6.30
CA PHE A 340 -17.04 0.58 4.93
C PHE A 340 -15.67 1.25 4.94
N VAL A 341 -14.61 0.45 4.74
CA VAL A 341 -13.22 0.90 4.87
C VAL A 341 -12.65 1.27 3.52
N GLY A 342 -12.15 2.49 3.36
CA GLY A 342 -11.45 2.93 2.14
C GLY A 342 -9.97 3.19 2.40
N VAL A 343 -9.09 2.46 1.74
CA VAL A 343 -7.61 2.57 1.87
C VAL A 343 -7.00 3.39 0.72
N VAL A 344 -7.50 3.15 -0.49
CA VAL A 344 -7.12 3.84 -1.73
C VAL A 344 -8.37 4.57 -2.27
N ASP A 345 -8.17 5.68 -2.97
CA ASP A 345 -9.28 6.44 -3.52
C ASP A 345 -10.20 5.56 -4.40
N ARG A 346 -11.50 5.58 -4.09
CA ARG A 346 -12.61 4.90 -4.79
C ARG A 346 -12.76 3.39 -4.58
N HIS A 347 -11.98 2.75 -3.69
CA HIS A 347 -12.22 1.37 -3.28
C HIS A 347 -12.70 1.29 -1.84
N ILE A 348 -13.75 0.50 -1.61
CA ILE A 348 -14.40 0.37 -0.30
C ILE A 348 -14.58 -1.12 0.01
N THR A 349 -14.04 -1.54 1.14
CA THR A 349 -14.16 -2.92 1.64
C THR A 349 -15.13 -2.95 2.82
N PRO A 350 -16.29 -3.60 2.70
CA PRO A 350 -17.21 -3.79 3.82
C PRO A 350 -16.64 -4.81 4.80
N LYS A 351 -16.66 -4.49 6.09
CA LYS A 351 -16.27 -5.37 7.20
C LYS A 351 -17.27 -5.24 8.34
N LEU A 352 -17.33 -6.21 9.23
CA LEU A 352 -18.10 -6.08 10.47
C LEU A 352 -17.30 -5.28 11.49
N ALA A 353 -17.97 -4.59 12.40
CA ALA A 353 -17.34 -3.82 13.45
C ALA A 353 -18.15 -3.87 14.75
N TYR A 354 -17.47 -3.59 15.85
CA TYR A 354 -18.12 -3.32 17.12
C TYR A 354 -17.62 -1.99 17.70
N ARG A 355 -18.50 -1.34 18.47
CA ARG A 355 -18.22 -0.08 19.15
C ARG A 355 -18.62 -0.19 20.61
N LEU A 356 -17.77 0.30 21.49
CA LEU A 356 -18.06 0.43 22.91
C LEU A 356 -18.06 1.92 23.24
N LYS A 357 -19.10 2.40 23.91
CA LYS A 357 -19.23 3.80 24.33
C LYS A 357 -19.47 3.86 25.83
N ALA A 358 -18.91 4.86 26.50
CA ALA A 358 -19.24 5.15 27.89
C ALA A 358 -19.06 6.64 28.16
N GLY A 359 -19.99 7.22 28.91
CA GLY A 359 -19.98 8.65 29.14
C GLY A 359 -21.01 9.12 30.15
N LEU A 360 -21.28 10.42 30.09
CA LEU A 360 -22.25 11.12 30.91
C LEU A 360 -23.23 11.86 30.00
N SER A 361 -24.52 11.81 30.35
CA SER A 361 -25.59 12.57 29.73
C SER A 361 -26.10 13.61 30.72
N TYR A 362 -26.34 14.83 30.28
CA TYR A 362 -26.90 15.93 31.08
C TYR A 362 -28.22 16.37 30.44
N GLN A 363 -29.30 16.33 31.23
CA GLN A 363 -30.61 16.72 30.75
C GLN A 363 -30.76 18.25 30.82
N LEU A 364 -30.87 18.91 29.66
CA LEU A 364 -31.05 20.36 29.56
C LEU A 364 -32.53 20.74 29.66
N SER A 365 -33.41 19.96 29.03
CA SER A 365 -34.86 20.01 29.14
C SER A 365 -35.43 18.59 29.02
N PRO A 366 -36.75 18.37 29.24
CA PRO A 366 -37.36 17.05 29.02
C PRO A 366 -37.09 16.47 27.62
N GLU A 367 -36.97 17.34 26.61
CA GLU A 367 -36.78 16.99 25.19
C GLU A 367 -35.31 17.05 24.75
N ILE A 368 -34.44 17.76 25.47
CA ILE A 368 -33.05 18.01 25.04
C ILE A 368 -32.07 17.48 26.08
N SER A 369 -31.15 16.61 25.65
CA SER A 369 -30.00 16.18 26.46
C SER A 369 -28.68 16.43 25.73
N ALA A 370 -27.66 16.84 26.47
CA ALA A 370 -26.29 16.90 25.99
C ALA A 370 -25.52 15.71 26.54
N PHE A 371 -24.55 15.17 25.79
CA PHE A 371 -23.74 14.05 26.26
C PHE A 371 -22.28 14.23 25.90
N ALA A 372 -21.42 13.68 26.76
CA ALA A 372 -19.99 13.61 26.55
C ALA A 372 -19.48 12.23 26.98
N GLY A 373 -18.64 11.62 26.18
CA GLY A 373 -18.17 10.26 26.42
C GLY A 373 -16.88 9.92 25.71
N GLY A 374 -16.43 8.69 25.93
CA GLY A 374 -15.35 8.07 25.19
C GLY A 374 -15.83 6.81 24.49
N PHE A 375 -15.24 6.50 23.36
CA PHE A 375 -15.56 5.29 22.61
C PHE A 375 -14.31 4.55 22.14
N TYR A 376 -14.50 3.25 21.96
CA TYR A 376 -13.57 2.36 21.27
C TYR A 376 -14.29 1.74 20.08
N HIS A 377 -13.73 1.88 18.89
CA HIS A 377 -14.24 1.28 17.66
C HIS A 377 -13.22 0.30 17.09
N ARG A 378 -13.68 -0.91 16.72
CA ARG A 378 -12.84 -1.93 16.10
C ARG A 378 -13.56 -2.63 14.97
N VAL A 379 -12.88 -2.70 13.84
CA VAL A 379 -13.26 -3.54 12.72
C VAL A 379 -12.81 -4.98 12.99
N VAL A 380 -13.73 -5.92 12.81
CA VAL A 380 -13.53 -7.35 13.00
C VAL A 380 -13.03 -7.96 11.70
N GLY A 381 -12.04 -8.85 11.81
CA GLY A 381 -11.48 -9.59 10.68
C GLY A 381 -9.99 -9.81 10.84
N ASP A 382 -9.41 -10.36 9.78
CA ASP A 382 -7.99 -10.61 9.57
C ASP A 382 -7.15 -9.36 9.26
N GLY A 383 -7.82 -8.19 9.14
CA GLY A 383 -7.16 -6.94 8.74
C GLY A 383 -6.76 -6.89 7.28
N VAL A 384 -7.22 -7.83 6.44
CA VAL A 384 -6.90 -7.89 5.02
C VAL A 384 -7.89 -7.07 4.21
N TYR A 385 -7.36 -6.22 3.33
CA TYR A 385 -8.10 -5.36 2.40
C TYR A 385 -7.58 -5.62 0.99
N ASP A 386 -8.32 -6.44 0.25
CA ASP A 386 -7.95 -6.90 -1.09
C ASP A 386 -8.52 -6.03 -2.21
N ASP A 387 -8.05 -6.29 -3.43
CA ASP A 387 -8.48 -5.65 -4.68
C ASP A 387 -8.31 -4.12 -4.67
N LEU A 388 -7.30 -3.62 -3.94
CA LEU A 388 -6.99 -2.19 -3.91
C LEU A 388 -6.45 -1.78 -5.29
N PRO A 389 -7.02 -0.77 -5.96
CA PRO A 389 -6.55 -0.35 -7.27
C PRO A 389 -5.07 0.08 -7.23
N ALA A 390 -4.26 -0.54 -8.08
CA ALA A 390 -2.87 -0.15 -8.29
C ALA A 390 -2.68 0.41 -9.71
N GLN A 391 -1.71 1.31 -9.86
CA GLN A 391 -1.36 1.93 -11.13
C GLN A 391 -0.04 1.35 -11.62
N ARG A 392 0.10 1.14 -12.93
CA ARG A 392 1.38 0.78 -13.52
C ARG A 392 2.28 2.01 -13.63
N LEU A 393 3.59 1.78 -13.64
CA LEU A 393 4.56 2.80 -14.02
C LEU A 393 4.24 3.33 -15.43
N VAL A 394 4.33 4.64 -15.63
CA VAL A 394 4.06 5.29 -16.92
C VAL A 394 5.05 4.85 -17.99
N ASP A 395 6.28 4.53 -17.56
CA ASP A 395 7.35 4.07 -18.43
C ASP A 395 7.53 2.55 -18.44
N ASP A 396 6.55 1.79 -17.92
CA ASP A 396 6.58 0.33 -17.89
C ASP A 396 6.65 -0.26 -19.31
N THR A 397 7.71 -1.00 -19.57
CA THR A 397 7.97 -1.73 -20.82
C THR A 397 8.11 -3.23 -20.59
N SER A 398 7.80 -3.71 -19.37
CA SER A 398 7.91 -5.10 -18.99
C SER A 398 6.92 -6.00 -19.76
N PRO A 399 7.19 -7.32 -19.85
CA PRO A 399 6.29 -8.26 -20.51
C PRO A 399 4.86 -8.23 -19.94
N ALA A 400 3.86 -8.55 -20.78
CA ALA A 400 2.48 -8.62 -20.35
C ALA A 400 2.27 -9.67 -19.24
N GLY A 401 1.36 -9.40 -18.31
CA GLY A 401 1.02 -10.29 -17.20
C GLY A 401 1.94 -10.19 -15.98
N ARG A 402 2.90 -9.25 -15.98
CA ARG A 402 3.75 -8.96 -14.82
C ARG A 402 3.02 -8.19 -13.71
N THR A 403 1.99 -7.41 -14.04
CA THR A 403 1.15 -6.70 -13.06
C THR A 403 -0.28 -7.27 -13.08
N LYS A 404 -0.98 -7.17 -11.94
CA LYS A 404 -2.41 -7.49 -11.76
C LYS A 404 -3.28 -6.24 -11.58
N ASP A 405 -2.66 -5.07 -11.51
CA ASP A 405 -3.28 -3.75 -11.30
C ASP A 405 -4.07 -3.67 -9.98
N THR A 406 -3.71 -4.54 -9.02
CA THR A 406 -4.40 -4.69 -7.74
C THR A 406 -3.42 -5.02 -6.62
N ALA A 407 -3.61 -4.40 -5.46
CA ALA A 407 -2.83 -4.60 -4.25
C ALA A 407 -3.68 -5.10 -3.08
N ILE A 408 -3.00 -5.61 -2.06
CA ILE A 408 -3.56 -6.07 -0.80
C ILE A 408 -2.90 -5.27 0.31
N ALA A 409 -3.70 -4.57 1.11
CA ALA A 409 -3.22 -3.98 2.36
C ALA A 409 -3.58 -4.87 3.55
N ASN A 410 -2.70 -4.90 4.55
CA ASN A 410 -2.96 -5.58 5.81
C ASN A 410 -2.72 -4.62 6.98
N PHE A 411 -3.75 -4.40 7.80
CA PHE A 411 -3.67 -3.70 9.07
C PHE A 411 -4.90 -3.97 9.95
N PRO A 412 -4.74 -4.06 11.29
CA PRO A 412 -5.87 -4.02 12.20
C PRO A 412 -6.46 -2.60 12.26
N MET A 413 -7.72 -2.45 11.84
CA MET A 413 -8.42 -1.18 11.93
C MET A 413 -9.12 -1.03 13.28
N ALA A 414 -8.58 -0.15 14.11
CA ALA A 414 -9.18 0.28 15.36
C ALA A 414 -8.85 1.74 15.64
N TYR A 415 -9.71 2.40 16.42
CA TYR A 415 -9.50 3.76 16.89
C TYR A 415 -10.27 4.01 18.18
N VAL A 416 -9.83 5.00 18.94
CA VAL A 416 -10.48 5.47 20.16
C VAL A 416 -10.83 6.93 19.99
N GLY A 417 -11.93 7.40 20.55
CA GLY A 417 -12.28 8.80 20.45
C GLY A 417 -13.04 9.31 21.66
N GLY A 418 -13.23 10.62 21.68
CA GLY A 418 -14.25 11.25 22.52
C GLY A 418 -15.49 11.50 21.68
N GLU A 419 -16.66 11.53 22.30
CA GLU A 419 -17.91 11.95 21.66
C GLU A 419 -18.51 13.11 22.46
N PHE A 420 -19.03 14.11 21.75
CA PHE A 420 -19.70 15.27 22.31
C PHE A 420 -20.92 15.59 21.46
N GLY A 421 -22.12 15.47 22.02
CA GLY A 421 -23.33 15.57 21.22
C GLY A 421 -24.55 16.06 21.98
N VAL A 422 -25.63 16.18 21.23
CA VAL A 422 -26.96 16.54 21.71
C VAL A 422 -27.99 15.56 21.16
N ARG A 423 -28.99 15.23 21.96
CA ARG A 423 -30.15 14.41 21.57
C ARG A 423 -31.42 15.23 21.74
N PHE A 424 -32.32 15.11 20.77
CA PHE A 424 -33.65 15.74 20.75
C PHE A 424 -34.71 14.64 20.75
N ALA A 425 -35.43 14.49 21.86
CA ALA A 425 -36.53 13.55 22.03
C ALA A 425 -37.87 14.17 21.63
N PHE A 426 -38.79 13.35 21.10
CA PHE A 426 -40.13 13.77 20.69
C PHE A 426 -41.14 12.62 20.74
#